data_AF-A0A3R6DNB7-F1
#
_entry.id   AF-A0A3R6DNB7-F1
#
_cell.length_a   1.000
_cell.length_b   1.000
_cell.length_c   1.000
_cell.angle_alpha   90.00
_cell.angle_beta   90.00
_cell.angle_gamma   90.00
#
_symmetry.space_group_name_H-M   'P 1'
#
loop_
_entity.id
_entity.type
_entity.pdbx_description
1 polymer ?
#
loop_
_entity_poly.entity_id
_entity_poly.type
_entity_poly.pdbx_seq_one_letter_code
_entity_poly.pdbx_strand_id
1 'polypeptide(L)'
;MSILDKIPSLAENELFQKLAAIEDITALCKEDQEKYDDAIKVMRDHIAAYKGAIIEGRIEGKKEGKIEMAKIMLMENEPIDKIARYAGLAKEDILKLN
;
A
#
# COMPACT_ATOMS: atom_id res chain seq x y z
N MET A 1 9.31 28.94 23.11
CA MET A 1 8.37 28.39 24.10
C MET A 1 8.38 26.88 23.95
N SER A 2 8.97 26.22 24.93
CA SER A 2 8.98 24.76 25.04
C SER A 2 7.57 24.25 25.38
N ILE A 3 7.32 22.96 25.15
CA ILE A 3 6.07 22.30 25.55
C ILE A 3 5.87 22.41 27.07
N LEU A 4 6.96 22.42 27.85
CA LEU A 4 6.90 22.59 29.31
C LEU A 4 6.40 23.97 29.74
N ASP A 5 6.66 25.02 28.94
CA ASP A 5 6.17 26.38 29.24
C ASP A 5 4.64 26.46 29.15
N LYS A 6 4.00 25.52 28.43
CA LYS A 6 2.54 25.46 28.27
C LYS A 6 1.85 24.71 29.41
N ILE A 7 2.58 23.87 30.16
CA ILE A 7 2.04 23.06 31.25
C ILE A 7 3.04 23.06 32.43
N PRO A 8 3.00 24.09 33.29
CA PRO A 8 3.99 24.28 34.36
C PRO A 8 4.05 23.13 35.37
N SER A 9 2.94 22.40 35.58
CA SER A 9 2.92 21.24 36.48
C SER A 9 3.79 20.07 36.02
N LEU A 10 4.15 20.02 34.73
CA LEU A 10 5.05 19.01 34.19
C LEU A 10 6.52 19.43 34.28
N ALA A 11 6.81 20.70 34.55
CA ALA A 11 8.16 21.24 34.58
C ALA A 11 8.99 20.73 35.77
N GLU A 12 8.36 20.32 36.87
CA GLU A 12 9.04 19.77 38.05
C GLU A 12 9.38 18.27 37.89
N ASN A 13 8.85 17.61 36.87
CA ASN A 13 9.03 16.17 36.67
C ASN A 13 10.24 15.87 35.79
N GLU A 14 11.21 15.15 36.36
CA GLU A 14 12.49 14.83 35.72
C GLU A 14 12.33 14.03 34.41
N LEU A 15 11.30 13.17 34.30
CA LEU A 15 10.99 12.43 33.08
C LEU A 15 10.57 13.39 31.95
N PHE A 16 9.72 14.37 32.26
CA PHE A 16 9.25 15.34 31.28
C PHE A 16 10.32 16.37 30.90
N GLN A 17 11.23 16.70 31.81
CA GLN A 17 12.43 17.48 31.47
C GLN A 17 13.33 16.75 30.48
N LYS A 18 13.57 15.44 30.69
CA LYS A 18 14.33 14.60 29.76
C LYS A 18 13.63 14.50 28.40
N LEU A 19 12.31 14.32 28.38
CA LEU A 19 11.53 14.28 27.14
C LEU A 19 11.53 15.63 26.40
N ALA A 20 11.43 16.74 27.11
CA ALA A 20 11.46 18.07 26.50
C ALA A 20 12.85 18.47 25.99
N ALA A 21 13.92 17.90 26.55
CA ALA A 21 15.28 18.08 26.05
C ALA A 21 15.53 17.31 24.74
N ILE A 22 14.73 16.28 24.45
CA ILE A 22 14.71 15.57 23.17
C ILE A 22 13.77 16.33 22.21
N GLU A 23 14.19 17.53 21.78
CA GLU A 23 13.44 18.34 20.80
C GLU A 23 13.54 17.80 19.36
N ASP A 24 14.60 17.04 19.08
CA ASP A 24 14.92 16.52 17.75
C ASP A 24 15.52 15.10 17.87
N ILE A 25 15.25 14.21 16.90
CA ILE A 25 15.73 12.80 16.91
C ILE A 25 17.27 12.76 16.95
N THR A 26 17.92 13.84 16.51
CA THR A 26 19.37 14.07 16.59
C THR A 26 19.92 14.12 18.01
N ALA A 27 19.07 14.36 19.03
CA ALA A 27 19.42 14.33 20.45
C ALA A 27 19.46 12.91 21.04
N LEU A 28 18.93 11.91 20.33
CA LEU A 28 19.04 10.50 20.71
C LEU A 28 20.48 9.99 20.50
N CYS A 29 20.86 8.93 21.22
CA CYS A 29 22.12 8.26 20.94
C CYS A 29 22.07 7.58 19.55
N LYS A 30 23.23 7.37 18.93
CA LYS A 30 23.31 6.77 17.58
C LYS A 30 22.57 5.43 17.48
N GLU A 31 22.64 4.61 18.52
CA GLU A 31 21.97 3.31 18.57
C GLU A 31 20.45 3.44 18.53
N ASP A 32 19.89 4.44 19.21
CA ASP A 32 18.44 4.69 19.20
C ASP A 32 17.97 5.30 17.88
N GLN A 33 18.80 6.13 17.24
CA GLN A 33 18.54 6.65 15.89
C GLN A 33 18.50 5.52 14.85
N GLU A 34 19.47 4.61 14.88
CA GLU A 34 19.53 3.46 13.99
C GLU A 34 18.29 2.56 14.16
N LYS A 35 17.90 2.25 15.41
CA LYS A 35 16.66 1.50 15.69
C LYS A 35 15.41 2.20 15.15
N TYR A 36 15.34 3.52 15.29
CA TYR A 36 14.22 4.31 14.80
C TYR A 36 14.15 4.31 13.26
N ASP A 37 15.28 4.52 12.59
CA ASP A 37 15.37 4.52 11.13
C ASP A 37 15.07 3.14 10.54
N ASP A 38 15.56 2.07 11.17
CA ASP A 38 15.25 0.69 10.80
C ASP A 38 13.75 0.38 10.94
N ALA A 39 13.13 0.83 12.04
CA ALA A 39 11.69 0.66 12.23
C ALA A 39 10.88 1.41 11.15
N ILE A 40 11.29 2.64 10.79
CA ILE A 40 10.67 3.40 9.70
C ILE A 40 10.85 2.69 8.36
N LYS A 41 12.03 2.15 8.10
CA LYS A 41 12.32 1.42 6.86
C LYS A 41 11.40 0.21 6.72
N VAL A 42 11.32 -0.63 7.76
CA VAL A 42 10.42 -1.80 7.79
C VAL A 42 8.97 -1.39 7.56
N MET A 43 8.50 -0.33 8.23
CA MET A 43 7.16 0.21 8.03
C MET A 43 6.93 0.64 6.57
N ARG A 44 7.89 1.35 5.96
CA ARG A 44 7.79 1.82 4.57
C ARG A 44 7.78 0.66 3.58
N ASP A 45 8.63 -0.34 3.80
CA ASP A 45 8.70 -1.54 2.97
C ASP A 45 7.37 -2.31 3.01
N HIS A 46 6.76 -2.46 4.20
CA HIS A 46 5.44 -3.06 4.34
C HIS A 46 4.35 -2.27 3.61
N ILE A 47 4.35 -0.94 3.73
CA ILE A 47 3.38 -0.09 3.02
C ILE A 47 3.56 -0.23 1.51
N ALA A 48 4.80 -0.26 1.02
CA ALA A 48 5.09 -0.40 -0.40
C ALA A 48 4.64 -1.77 -0.92
N ALA A 49 4.97 -2.85 -0.22
CA ALA A 49 4.54 -4.21 -0.58
C ALA A 49 3.01 -4.35 -0.60
N TYR A 50 2.33 -3.84 0.43
CA TYR A 50 0.87 -3.88 0.52
C TYR A 50 0.19 -3.10 -0.61
N LYS A 51 0.68 -1.88 -0.91
CA LYS A 51 0.19 -1.08 -2.04
C LYS A 51 0.43 -1.78 -3.38
N GLY A 52 1.60 -2.37 -3.56
CA GLY A 52 1.94 -3.17 -4.74
C GLY A 52 0.94 -4.31 -4.94
N ALA A 53 0.72 -5.11 -3.89
CA ALA A 53 -0.20 -6.24 -3.92
C ALA A 53 -1.65 -5.82 -4.27
N ILE A 54 -2.14 -4.69 -3.75
CA ILE A 54 -3.48 -4.17 -4.10
C ILE A 54 -3.55 -3.80 -5.58
N ILE A 55 -2.53 -3.13 -6.11
CA ILE A 55 -2.51 -2.69 -7.50
C ILE A 55 -2.45 -3.90 -8.43
N GLU A 56 -1.56 -4.85 -8.15
CA GLU A 56 -1.41 -6.09 -8.90
C GLU A 56 -2.71 -6.90 -8.87
N GLY A 57 -3.29 -7.13 -7.69
CA GLY A 57 -4.56 -7.85 -7.56
C GLY A 57 -5.72 -7.18 -8.30
N ARG A 58 -5.74 -5.84 -8.38
CA ARG A 58 -6.76 -5.12 -9.17
C ARG A 58 -6.55 -5.27 -10.67
N ILE A 59 -5.30 -5.31 -11.13
CA ILE A 59 -4.97 -5.52 -12.55
C ILE A 59 -5.32 -6.96 -12.94
N GLU A 60 -4.91 -7.93 -12.13
CA GLU A 60 -5.19 -9.34 -12.33
C GLU A 60 -6.69 -9.62 -12.31
N GLY A 61 -7.41 -9.17 -11.28
CA GLY A 61 -8.87 -9.36 -11.20
C GLY A 61 -9.63 -8.73 -12.38
N LYS A 62 -9.18 -7.57 -12.90
CA LYS A 62 -9.75 -7.00 -14.14
C LYS A 62 -9.49 -7.89 -15.35
N LYS A 63 -8.32 -8.50 -15.45
CA LYS A 63 -7.96 -9.41 -16.56
C LYS A 63 -8.75 -10.71 -16.45
N GLU A 64 -8.83 -11.30 -15.27
CA GLU A 64 -9.61 -12.51 -15.00
C GLU A 64 -11.09 -12.30 -15.29
N GLY A 65 -11.68 -11.20 -14.82
CA GLY A 65 -13.09 -10.88 -15.08
C GLY A 65 -13.41 -10.72 -16.58
N LYS A 66 -12.47 -10.17 -17.37
CA LYS A 66 -12.62 -10.13 -18.84
C LYS A 66 -12.62 -11.52 -19.47
N ILE A 67 -11.73 -12.40 -19.00
CA ILE A 67 -11.61 -13.78 -19.47
C ILE A 67 -12.85 -14.59 -19.08
N GLU A 68 -13.32 -14.45 -17.85
CA GLU A 68 -14.52 -15.12 -17.34
C GLU A 68 -15.76 -14.70 -18.13
N MET A 69 -15.95 -13.40 -18.35
CA MET A 69 -17.02 -12.88 -19.20
C MET A 69 -16.95 -13.48 -20.62
N ALA A 70 -15.76 -13.52 -21.22
CA ALA A 70 -15.58 -14.09 -22.55
C ALA A 70 -15.92 -15.59 -22.60
N LYS A 71 -15.55 -16.37 -21.57
CA LYS A 71 -15.90 -17.79 -21.44
C LYS A 71 -17.41 -18.01 -21.35
N ILE A 72 -18.11 -17.21 -20.52
CA ILE A 72 -19.58 -17.28 -20.40
C ILE A 72 -20.23 -16.99 -21.75
N MET A 73 -19.80 -15.94 -22.44
CA MET A 73 -20.34 -15.60 -23.76
C MET A 73 -20.06 -16.68 -24.82
N LEU A 74 -18.89 -17.33 -24.79
CA LEU A 74 -18.59 -18.48 -25.65
C LEU A 74 -19.54 -19.65 -25.37
N MET A 75 -19.83 -19.94 -24.10
CA MET A 75 -20.79 -20.98 -23.72
C MET A 75 -22.22 -20.67 -24.20
N GLU A 76 -22.58 -19.40 -24.27
CA GLU A 76 -23.85 -18.92 -24.84
C GLU A 76 -23.84 -18.85 -26.38
N ASN A 77 -22.76 -19.29 -27.04
CA ASN A 77 -22.57 -19.27 -28.49
C ASN A 77 -22.61 -17.85 -29.09
N GLU A 78 -22.20 -16.84 -28.33
CA GLU A 78 -22.12 -15.47 -28.83
C GLU A 78 -21.01 -15.32 -29.88
N PRO A 79 -21.17 -14.44 -30.89
CA PRO A 79 -20.16 -14.25 -31.93
C PRO A 79 -18.85 -13.69 -31.35
N ILE A 80 -17.70 -14.22 -31.82
CA ILE A 80 -16.35 -13.81 -31.38
C ILE A 80 -16.15 -12.28 -31.50
N ASP A 81 -16.67 -11.66 -32.56
CA ASP A 81 -16.58 -10.22 -32.79
C ASP A 81 -17.31 -9.40 -31.70
N LYS A 82 -18.43 -9.92 -31.22
CA LYS A 82 -19.22 -9.32 -30.13
C LYS A 82 -18.47 -9.48 -28.80
N ILE A 83 -17.91 -10.66 -28.55
CA ILE A 83 -17.11 -10.96 -27.36
C ILE A 83 -15.88 -10.05 -27.29
N ALA A 84 -15.13 -9.92 -28.39
CA ALA A 84 -13.95 -9.04 -28.49
C ALA A 84 -14.30 -7.59 -28.16
N ARG A 85 -15.42 -7.09 -28.70
CA ARG A 85 -15.88 -5.72 -28.47
C ARG A 85 -16.27 -5.46 -27.01
N TYR A 86 -16.97 -6.38 -26.35
CA TYR A 86 -17.48 -6.16 -24.99
C TYR A 86 -16.48 -6.54 -23.90
N ALA A 87 -15.75 -7.65 -24.05
CA ALA A 87 -14.71 -8.04 -23.10
C ALA A 87 -13.43 -7.18 -23.26
N GLY A 88 -13.28 -6.50 -24.40
CA GLY A 88 -12.07 -5.74 -24.72
C GLY A 88 -10.83 -6.65 -24.75
N LEU A 89 -10.98 -7.78 -25.44
CA LEU A 89 -9.95 -8.80 -25.68
C LEU A 89 -9.70 -8.92 -27.19
N ALA A 90 -8.49 -9.31 -27.57
CA ALA A 90 -8.17 -9.63 -28.96
C ALA A 90 -8.88 -10.92 -29.38
N LYS A 91 -9.26 -11.03 -30.66
CA LYS A 91 -9.95 -12.23 -31.16
C LYS A 91 -9.09 -13.48 -31.02
N GLU A 92 -7.77 -13.33 -31.20
CA GLU A 92 -6.78 -14.37 -31.04
C GLU A 92 -6.74 -14.91 -29.61
N ASP A 93 -6.94 -14.05 -28.60
CA ASP A 93 -6.96 -14.47 -27.21
C ASP A 93 -8.26 -15.18 -26.85
N ILE A 94 -9.40 -14.75 -27.42
CA ILE A 94 -10.69 -15.43 -27.25
C ILE A 94 -10.66 -16.83 -27.88
N LEU A 95 -10.04 -16.97 -29.05
CA LEU A 95 -9.90 -18.27 -29.72
C LEU A 95 -9.08 -19.29 -28.91
N LYS A 96 -8.14 -18.82 -28.07
CA LYS A 96 -7.39 -19.69 -27.15
C LYS A 96 -8.19 -20.13 -25.92
N LEU A 97 -9.34 -19.51 -25.66
CA LEU A 97 -10.23 -19.86 -24.54
C LEU A 97 -11.24 -20.96 -24.91
N ASN A 98 -11.38 -21.26 -26.20
CA ASN A 98 -12.29 -22.27 -26.75
C ASN A 98 -11.61 -23.62 -26.94
#